data_AF-A0A843LU07-F1
#
_entry.id   AF-A0A843LU07-F1
#
_cell.length_a   1.000
_cell.length_b   1.000
_cell.length_c   1.000
_cell.angle_alpha   90.00
_cell.angle_beta   90.00
_cell.angle_gamma   90.00
#
_symmetry.space_group_name_H-M   'P 1'
#
loop_
_entity.id
_entity.type
_entity.pdbx_description
1 polymer ?
#
loop_
_entity_poly.entity_id
_entity_poly.type
_entity_poly.pdbx_seq_one_letter_code
_entity_poly.pdbx_strand_id
1 'polypeptide(L)'
;MNFNKFNTVKTIYWELDTMVKCPRCGYENNDISVYCENCTYPIKNPQTANSNNKKDNGWNISTGKKIAIVLGIVVIALLLFSFIYNSTQPDNKSSLNVISADEKVQEGSNYPYQAHIIYNGTWSGKVGDPNYIREVSGRGDESYNLDCAPWDKVTMVIEKSDGSSNELKIELLKNGNVVAENSTTSSTGSVVINYNY
;
A
#
# COMPACT_ATOMS: atom_id res chain seq x y z
N MET A 1 -80.08 28.34 27.02
CA MET A 1 -79.79 26.91 26.82
C MET A 1 -79.18 26.70 25.45
N ASN A 2 -77.95 26.21 25.45
CA ASN A 2 -77.15 25.59 24.39
C ASN A 2 -77.42 25.92 22.91
N PHE A 3 -76.59 26.80 22.35
CA PHE A 3 -76.20 26.73 20.94
C PHE A 3 -75.01 25.77 20.79
N ASN A 4 -75.27 24.61 20.20
CA ASN A 4 -74.26 23.67 19.72
C ASN A 4 -73.86 24.01 18.28
N LYS A 5 -72.56 23.85 18.00
CA LYS A 5 -71.87 23.81 16.69
C LYS A 5 -71.64 25.15 15.97
N PHE A 6 -70.44 25.69 16.18
CA PHE A 6 -69.66 26.33 15.12
C PHE A 6 -68.30 25.63 15.01
N ASN A 7 -67.89 25.36 13.76
CA ASN A 7 -66.61 24.77 13.39
C ASN A 7 -65.44 25.70 13.77
N THR A 8 -64.37 25.16 14.36
CA THR A 8 -63.10 25.89 14.38
C THR A 8 -61.91 24.95 14.32
N VAL A 9 -61.37 24.88 13.10
CA VAL A 9 -59.95 25.02 12.76
C VAL A 9 -58.98 24.08 13.49
N LYS A 10 -58.47 23.15 12.68
CA LYS A 10 -57.15 22.52 12.71
C LYS A 10 -56.05 23.51 13.15
N THR A 11 -55.88 23.72 14.45
CA THR A 11 -54.70 24.39 15.00
C THR A 11 -53.61 23.37 15.27
N ILE A 12 -52.78 23.26 14.24
CA ILE A 12 -51.42 22.75 14.26
C ILE A 12 -50.68 23.52 15.37
N TYR A 13 -50.40 22.89 16.50
CA TYR A 13 -49.45 23.39 17.49
C TYR A 13 -48.11 22.68 17.30
N TRP A 14 -47.32 23.26 16.40
CA TRP A 14 -45.86 23.36 16.33
C TRP A 14 -45.03 22.60 17.37
N GLU A 15 -44.24 21.66 16.85
CA GLU A 15 -42.96 21.19 17.36
C GLU A 15 -42.11 22.41 17.77
N LEU A 16 -41.79 22.54 19.04
CA LEU A 16 -40.81 23.52 19.50
C LEU A 16 -39.44 23.03 19.05
N ASP A 17 -39.00 23.44 17.86
CA ASP A 17 -37.60 23.31 17.45
C ASP A 17 -36.76 24.12 18.43
N THR A 18 -36.20 23.47 19.45
CA THR A 18 -35.29 24.18 20.34
C THR A 18 -33.97 24.40 19.61
N MET A 19 -33.52 25.65 19.54
CA MET A 19 -32.28 25.99 18.84
C MET A 19 -31.11 25.97 19.83
N VAL A 20 -29.98 25.41 19.39
CA VAL A 20 -28.74 25.36 20.14
C VAL A 20 -27.66 26.18 19.46
N LYS A 21 -27.06 27.11 20.21
CA LYS A 21 -25.99 27.98 19.70
C LYS A 21 -24.65 27.27 19.73
N CYS A 22 -23.94 27.27 18.61
CA CYS A 22 -22.61 26.68 18.51
C CYS A 22 -21.61 27.47 19.39
N PRO A 23 -20.90 26.81 20.32
CA PRO A 23 -19.93 27.49 21.19
C PRO A 23 -18.69 28.00 20.45
N ARG A 24 -18.44 27.50 19.22
CA ARG A 24 -17.26 27.87 18.42
C ARG A 24 -17.49 29.09 17.53
N CYS A 25 -18.63 29.17 16.85
CA CYS A 25 -18.90 30.20 15.84
C CYS A 25 -20.18 31.02 16.10
N GLY A 26 -20.97 30.64 17.09
CA GLY A 26 -22.21 31.35 17.42
C GLY A 26 -23.40 31.09 16.48
N TYR A 27 -23.26 30.21 15.47
CA TYR A 27 -24.37 29.82 14.59
C TYR A 27 -25.44 29.02 15.36
N GLU A 28 -26.72 29.25 15.06
CA GLU A 28 -27.85 28.56 15.67
C GLU A 28 -28.18 27.30 14.88
N ASN A 29 -28.18 26.16 15.55
CA ASN A 29 -28.46 24.84 14.95
C ASN A 29 -29.74 24.28 15.57
N ASN A 30 -30.43 23.39 14.86
CA ASN A 30 -31.49 22.59 15.44
C ASN A 30 -30.93 21.74 16.61
N ASP A 31 -31.70 21.56 17.68
CA ASP A 31 -31.27 20.75 18.80
C ASP A 31 -30.87 19.34 18.39
N ILE A 32 -31.50 18.70 17.39
CA ILE A 32 -31.15 17.34 16.96
C ILE A 32 -29.78 17.25 16.28
N SER A 33 -29.20 18.38 15.84
CA SER A 33 -27.92 18.38 15.13
C SER A 33 -26.79 17.92 16.04
N VAL A 34 -26.02 16.93 15.57
CA VAL A 34 -24.82 16.41 16.28
C VAL A 34 -23.61 17.32 16.05
N TYR A 35 -23.57 17.96 14.89
CA TYR A 35 -22.51 18.87 14.44
C TYR A 35 -23.10 20.22 14.03
N CYS A 36 -22.32 21.29 14.18
CA CYS A 36 -22.69 22.62 13.70
C CYS A 36 -22.66 22.68 12.16
N GLU A 37 -23.75 23.12 11.54
CA GLU A 37 -23.88 23.19 10.08
C GLU A 37 -22.93 24.20 9.44
N ASN A 38 -22.54 25.24 10.18
CA ASN A 38 -21.66 26.29 9.67
C ASN A 38 -20.16 25.98 9.81
N CYS A 39 -19.74 25.32 10.89
CA CYS A 39 -18.31 25.15 11.20
C CYS A 39 -17.90 23.73 11.59
N THR A 40 -18.81 22.76 11.42
CA THR A 40 -18.66 21.32 11.70
C THR A 40 -18.23 20.95 13.12
N TYR A 41 -18.23 21.92 14.05
CA TYR A 41 -17.91 21.67 15.46
C TYR A 41 -18.96 20.75 16.10
N PRO A 42 -18.58 19.68 16.81
CA PRO A 42 -19.53 18.78 17.48
C PRO A 42 -20.24 19.51 18.62
N ILE A 43 -21.57 19.52 18.60
CA ILE A 43 -22.41 20.19 19.61
C ILE A 43 -23.12 19.20 20.55
N LYS A 44 -23.17 17.91 20.20
CA LYS A 44 -23.65 16.82 21.06
C LYS A 44 -22.62 15.69 21.12
N ASN A 45 -22.46 15.06 22.30
CA ASN A 45 -21.66 13.85 22.44
C ASN A 45 -22.47 12.64 21.92
N PRO A 46 -21.98 11.87 20.93
CA PRO A 46 -22.72 10.76 20.31
C PRO A 46 -23.03 9.57 21.25
N GLN A 47 -22.55 9.55 22.50
CA GLN A 47 -22.75 8.41 23.41
C GLN A 47 -24.08 8.39 24.17
N THR A 48 -24.93 9.41 24.09
CA THR A 48 -26.23 9.42 24.82
C THR A 48 -27.46 9.23 23.94
N ALA A 49 -27.31 8.96 22.63
CA ALA A 49 -28.44 8.82 21.70
C ALA A 49 -28.89 7.37 21.41
N ASN A 50 -28.37 6.36 22.12
CA ASN A 50 -28.81 4.96 21.91
C ASN A 50 -28.87 4.17 23.24
N SER A 51 -29.83 4.51 24.09
CA SER A 51 -30.38 3.55 25.05
C SER A 51 -31.78 3.18 24.60
N ASN A 52 -32.09 1.89 24.72
CA ASN A 52 -33.40 1.24 24.60
C ASN A 52 -33.66 0.59 23.23
N ASN A 53 -33.09 -0.60 23.03
CA ASN A 53 -33.79 -1.73 22.42
C ASN A 53 -32.97 -3.02 22.64
N LYS A 54 -33.05 -3.59 23.85
CA LYS A 54 -32.62 -4.98 24.07
C LYS A 54 -33.85 -5.86 23.85
N LYS A 55 -34.01 -6.37 22.63
CA LYS A 55 -34.97 -7.43 22.32
C LYS A 55 -34.26 -8.76 22.59
N ASP A 56 -34.62 -9.40 23.69
CA ASP A 56 -34.14 -10.70 24.11
C ASP A 56 -34.91 -11.80 23.39
N ASN A 57 -34.46 -12.13 22.18
CA ASN A 57 -34.92 -13.31 21.44
C ASN A 57 -34.17 -14.56 21.95
N GLY A 58 -34.56 -15.05 23.14
CA GLY A 58 -34.01 -16.27 23.72
C GLY A 58 -34.59 -17.53 23.06
N TRP A 59 -33.83 -18.17 22.16
CA TRP A 59 -34.19 -19.46 21.59
C TRP A 59 -33.98 -20.57 22.65
N ASN A 60 -35.08 -21.06 23.25
CA ASN A 60 -35.03 -22.11 24.27
C ASN A 60 -34.83 -23.50 23.64
N ILE A 61 -33.58 -23.83 23.30
CA ILE A 61 -33.15 -25.15 22.83
C ILE A 61 -32.42 -25.89 23.97
N SER A 62 -32.66 -27.20 24.09
CA SER A 62 -32.03 -28.06 25.10
C SER A 62 -30.50 -28.08 24.97
N THR A 63 -29.80 -28.18 26.11
CA THR A 63 -28.35 -27.98 26.22
C THR A 63 -27.52 -28.83 25.24
N GLY A 64 -27.96 -30.05 24.93
CA GLY A 64 -27.29 -30.91 23.95
C GLY A 64 -27.37 -30.42 22.50
N LYS A 65 -28.50 -29.82 22.08
CA LYS A 65 -28.66 -29.26 20.73
C LYS A 65 -27.90 -27.94 20.56
N LYS A 66 -27.71 -27.16 21.63
CA LYS A 66 -26.91 -25.93 21.60
C LYS A 66 -25.44 -26.21 21.29
N ILE A 67 -24.87 -27.25 21.89
CA ILE A 67 -23.46 -27.63 21.67
C ILE A 67 -23.24 -28.10 20.22
N ALA A 68 -24.15 -28.90 19.68
CA ALA A 68 -24.06 -29.36 18.29
C ALA A 68 -24.14 -28.21 17.27
N ILE A 69 -25.00 -27.22 17.52
CA ILE A 69 -25.11 -26.03 16.66
C ILE A 69 -23.83 -25.19 16.72
N VAL A 70 -23.29 -24.98 17.92
CA VAL A 70 -22.04 -24.20 18.08
C VAL A 70 -20.87 -24.90 17.38
N LEU A 71 -20.72 -26.21 17.56
CA LEU A 71 -19.67 -26.98 16.87
C LEU A 71 -19.84 -26.94 15.34
N GLY A 72 -21.07 -27.06 14.85
CA GLY A 72 -21.37 -26.93 13.42
C GLY A 72 -20.99 -25.55 12.86
N ILE A 73 -21.33 -24.46 13.57
CA ILE A 73 -20.97 -23.10 13.16
C ILE A 73 -19.45 -22.90 13.14
N VAL A 74 -18.74 -23.42 14.14
CA VAL A 74 -17.26 -23.32 14.21
C VAL A 74 -16.61 -24.06 13.04
N VAL A 75 -17.08 -25.26 12.69
CA VAL A 75 -16.55 -26.02 11.55
C VAL A 75 -16.84 -25.29 10.23
N ILE A 76 -18.05 -24.76 10.05
CA ILE A 76 -18.40 -23.99 8.84
C ILE A 76 -17.55 -22.72 8.75
N ALA A 77 -17.33 -22.01 9.86
CA ALA A 77 -16.48 -20.82 9.89
C ALA A 77 -15.03 -21.17 9.51
N LEU A 78 -14.48 -22.28 10.01
CA LEU A 78 -13.13 -22.74 9.64
C LEU A 78 -13.03 -23.10 8.15
N LEU A 79 -14.02 -23.79 7.59
CA LEU A 79 -14.04 -24.13 6.16
C LEU A 79 -14.14 -22.88 5.27
N LEU A 80 -14.95 -21.89 5.67
CA LEU A 80 -15.05 -20.61 4.98
C LEU A 80 -13.76 -19.79 5.10
N PHE A 81 -13.13 -19.76 6.28
CA PHE A 81 -11.84 -19.11 6.47
C PHE A 81 -10.75 -19.77 5.62
N SER A 82 -10.67 -21.10 5.55
CA SER A 82 -9.71 -21.79 4.68
C SER A 82 -9.93 -21.51 3.18
N PHE A 83 -11.20 -21.40 2.74
CA PHE A 83 -11.52 -21.05 1.36
C PHE A 83 -11.12 -19.61 1.03
N ILE A 84 -11.44 -18.65 1.91
CA ILE A 84 -11.03 -17.25 1.78
C ILE A 84 -9.50 -17.13 1.84
N TYR A 85 -8.81 -17.86 2.70
CA TYR A 85 -7.34 -17.86 2.77
C TYR A 85 -6.69 -18.38 1.48
N ASN A 86 -7.32 -19.32 0.76
CA ASN A 86 -6.80 -19.80 -0.52
C ASN A 86 -7.11 -18.84 -1.66
N SER A 87 -8.30 -18.24 -1.69
CA SER A 87 -8.70 -17.29 -2.74
C SER A 87 -8.20 -15.86 -2.56
N THR A 88 -7.77 -15.49 -1.35
CA THR A 88 -7.31 -14.12 -1.03
C THR A 88 -5.85 -14.09 -0.60
N GLN A 89 -5.10 -15.18 -0.83
CA GLN A 89 -3.65 -15.08 -0.78
C GLN A 89 -3.24 -14.06 -1.84
N PRO A 90 -2.62 -12.93 -1.46
CA PRO A 90 -1.99 -12.09 -2.45
C PRO A 90 -0.88 -12.93 -3.08
N ASP A 91 -1.03 -13.27 -4.36
CA ASP A 91 0.15 -13.61 -5.16
C ASP A 91 1.09 -12.41 -5.00
N ASN A 92 2.31 -12.69 -4.53
CA ASN A 92 3.36 -11.71 -4.26
C ASN A 92 3.74 -10.86 -5.48
N LYS A 93 3.08 -11.07 -6.62
CA LYS A 93 3.18 -10.32 -7.86
C LYS A 93 2.14 -9.21 -8.04
N SER A 94 1.30 -8.93 -7.04
CA SER A 94 0.22 -7.93 -7.16
C SER A 94 0.52 -6.57 -6.52
N SER A 95 1.71 -6.03 -6.75
CA SER A 95 1.93 -4.59 -6.57
C SER A 95 2.68 -3.98 -7.75
N LEU A 96 1.88 -3.31 -8.60
CA LEU A 96 2.19 -2.19 -9.49
C LEU A 96 2.66 -2.52 -10.92
N ASN A 97 1.75 -2.20 -11.84
CA ASN A 97 1.84 -2.25 -13.29
C ASN A 97 2.63 -1.03 -13.81
N VAL A 98 3.84 -1.25 -14.33
CA VAL A 98 4.48 -0.30 -15.25
C VAL A 98 4.41 -0.93 -16.63
N ILE A 99 3.52 -0.40 -17.46
CA ILE A 99 3.45 -0.75 -18.88
C ILE A 99 4.70 -0.15 -19.52
N SER A 100 5.67 -1.00 -19.88
CA SER A 100 6.66 -0.71 -20.91
C SER A 100 6.52 -1.76 -22.00
N ALA A 101 6.61 -1.34 -23.26
CA ALA A 101 6.25 -2.12 -24.43
C ALA A 101 7.20 -3.29 -24.75
N ASP A 102 8.11 -3.66 -23.85
CA ASP A 102 9.05 -4.75 -24.03
C ASP A 102 9.06 -5.64 -22.77
N GLU A 103 8.78 -6.92 -22.96
CA GLU A 103 8.63 -7.99 -21.96
C GLU A 103 9.94 -8.28 -21.17
N LYS A 104 10.48 -7.29 -20.45
CA LYS A 104 11.45 -7.53 -19.37
C LYS A 104 10.82 -7.08 -18.06
N VAL A 105 10.39 -8.06 -17.27
CA VAL A 105 9.91 -7.88 -15.90
C VAL A 105 11.02 -7.21 -15.09
N GLN A 106 10.91 -5.89 -14.89
CA GLN A 106 11.74 -5.21 -13.90
C GLN A 106 11.08 -5.42 -12.55
N GLU A 107 11.67 -6.30 -11.73
CA GLU A 107 11.43 -6.29 -10.29
C GLU A 107 11.70 -4.89 -9.80
N GLY A 108 10.66 -4.18 -9.36
CA GLY A 108 10.77 -2.84 -8.82
C GLY A 108 11.61 -2.87 -7.55
N SER A 109 12.94 -2.75 -7.70
CA SER A 109 13.78 -2.36 -6.59
C SER A 109 13.31 -0.98 -6.15
N ASN A 110 13.18 -0.78 -4.83
CA ASN A 110 12.92 0.55 -4.25
C ASN A 110 14.07 1.56 -4.54
N TYR A 111 15.07 1.11 -5.30
CA TYR A 111 16.33 1.72 -5.60
C TYR A 111 16.44 1.92 -7.12
N PRO A 112 16.82 3.13 -7.59
CA PRO A 112 16.72 3.48 -9.00
C PRO A 112 17.88 2.95 -9.84
N TYR A 113 18.92 2.36 -9.23
CA TYR A 113 20.17 2.04 -9.91
C TYR A 113 20.25 0.57 -10.34
N GLN A 114 20.75 0.34 -11.55
CA GLN A 114 21.06 -0.99 -12.09
C GLN A 114 22.44 -0.99 -12.74
N ALA A 115 23.26 -1.95 -12.38
CA ALA A 115 24.51 -2.25 -13.09
C ALA A 115 24.18 -3.13 -14.31
N HIS A 116 24.69 -2.77 -15.48
CA HIS A 116 24.56 -3.54 -16.71
C HIS A 116 25.96 -3.81 -17.26
N ILE A 117 26.33 -5.09 -17.33
CA ILE A 117 27.61 -5.57 -17.84
C ILE A 117 27.35 -6.11 -19.23
N ILE A 118 28.13 -5.64 -20.21
CA ILE A 118 28.07 -6.06 -21.60
C ILE A 118 29.44 -6.64 -21.95
N TYR A 119 29.52 -7.96 -22.09
CA TYR A 119 30.78 -8.64 -22.35
C TYR A 119 30.61 -10.02 -22.95
N ASN A 120 31.27 -10.28 -24.09
CA ASN A 120 31.38 -11.64 -24.63
C ASN A 120 32.54 -12.40 -23.99
N GLY A 121 32.37 -12.80 -22.73
CA GLY A 121 33.41 -13.46 -21.95
C GLY A 121 33.00 -13.73 -20.50
N THR A 122 33.95 -14.18 -19.68
CA THR A 122 33.74 -14.36 -18.22
C THR A 122 34.34 -13.19 -17.44
N TRP A 123 33.67 -12.76 -16.39
CA TRP A 123 34.07 -11.60 -15.61
C TRP A 123 33.74 -11.76 -14.12
N SER A 124 34.40 -10.95 -13.29
CA SER A 124 34.13 -10.83 -11.85
C SER A 124 34.30 -9.39 -11.41
N GLY A 125 33.64 -9.01 -10.32
CA GLY A 125 33.70 -7.63 -9.87
C GLY A 125 32.90 -7.32 -8.62
N LYS A 126 32.72 -6.02 -8.41
CA LYS A 126 32.11 -5.42 -7.23
C LYS A 126 31.18 -4.30 -7.65
N VAL A 127 29.97 -4.28 -7.14
CA VAL A 127 28.94 -3.26 -7.44
C VAL A 127 28.21 -2.87 -6.16
N GLY A 128 27.82 -1.60 -6.03
CA GLY A 128 27.03 -1.12 -4.90
C GLY A 128 27.46 0.25 -4.42
N ASP A 129 27.08 0.60 -3.19
CA ASP A 129 27.55 1.81 -2.54
C ASP A 129 28.86 1.55 -1.75
N PRO A 130 29.64 2.59 -1.43
CA PRO A 130 30.89 2.42 -0.69
C PRO A 130 30.78 1.74 0.68
N ASN A 131 29.59 1.73 1.31
CA ASN A 131 29.36 1.07 2.59
C ASN A 131 28.82 -0.36 2.43
N TYR A 132 28.07 -0.63 1.35
CA TYR A 132 27.55 -1.97 1.03
C TYR A 132 27.91 -2.38 -0.41
N ILE A 133 29.06 -3.04 -0.53
CA ILE A 133 29.56 -3.59 -1.78
C ILE A 133 29.12 -5.05 -1.93
N ARG A 134 28.51 -5.37 -3.07
CA ARG A 134 28.16 -6.73 -3.49
C ARG A 134 29.23 -7.26 -4.45
N GLU A 135 29.76 -8.44 -4.16
CA GLU A 135 30.60 -9.17 -5.12
C GLU A 135 29.71 -9.88 -6.16
N VAL A 136 30.11 -9.80 -7.42
CA VAL A 136 29.38 -10.34 -8.57
C VAL A 136 30.35 -11.03 -9.51
N SER A 137 29.87 -12.06 -10.20
CA SER A 137 30.61 -12.72 -11.26
C SER A 137 29.63 -13.38 -12.23
N GLY A 138 30.04 -13.49 -13.48
CA GLY A 138 29.12 -13.91 -14.53
C GLY A 138 29.82 -14.23 -15.84
N ARG A 139 28.97 -14.56 -16.82
CA ARG A 139 29.40 -14.81 -18.21
C ARG A 139 28.40 -14.18 -19.16
N GLY A 140 28.91 -13.48 -20.16
CA GLY A 140 28.05 -12.77 -21.08
C GLY A 140 27.55 -11.47 -20.48
N ASP A 141 26.46 -10.99 -21.07
CA ASP A 141 25.77 -9.79 -20.64
C ASP A 141 24.87 -10.10 -19.44
N GLU A 142 24.96 -9.30 -18.38
CA GLU A 142 24.17 -9.48 -17.17
C GLU A 142 23.81 -8.13 -16.54
N SER A 143 22.70 -8.11 -15.79
CA SER A 143 22.21 -6.92 -15.10
C SER A 143 21.93 -7.21 -13.63
N TYR A 144 22.26 -6.26 -12.76
CA TYR A 144 22.08 -6.35 -11.32
C TYR A 144 21.39 -5.10 -10.80
N ASN A 145 20.22 -5.26 -10.18
CA ASN A 145 19.61 -4.18 -9.42
C ASN A 145 20.47 -3.89 -8.18
N LEU A 146 20.77 -2.61 -7.94
CA LEU A 146 21.62 -2.20 -6.84
C LEU A 146 20.75 -1.68 -5.70
N ASP A 147 21.06 -2.10 -4.47
CA ASP A 147 20.36 -1.67 -3.26
C ASP A 147 20.82 -0.26 -2.80
N CYS A 148 20.94 0.68 -3.74
CA CYS A 148 21.48 2.02 -3.52
C CYS A 148 20.36 3.08 -3.61
N ALA A 149 20.22 3.93 -2.60
CA ALA A 149 19.25 5.00 -2.62
C ALA A 149 19.57 6.03 -3.73
N PRO A 150 18.61 6.82 -4.21
CA PRO A 150 18.82 7.78 -5.30
C PRO A 150 19.95 8.79 -5.09
N TRP A 151 20.28 9.10 -3.83
CA TRP A 151 21.31 10.04 -3.40
C TRP A 151 22.64 9.38 -3.01
N ASP A 152 22.75 8.05 -3.10
CA ASP A 152 23.97 7.33 -2.76
C ASP A 152 25.01 7.43 -3.87
N LYS A 153 26.28 7.32 -3.47
CA LYS A 153 27.37 7.09 -4.41
C LYS A 153 27.31 5.66 -4.91
N VAL A 154 27.59 5.45 -6.18
CA VAL A 154 27.63 4.12 -6.78
C VAL A 154 29.03 3.83 -7.30
N THR A 155 29.56 2.69 -6.91
CA THR A 155 30.85 2.17 -7.36
C THR A 155 30.63 0.86 -8.10
N MET A 156 31.19 0.75 -9.29
CA MET A 156 31.25 -0.48 -10.08
C MET A 156 32.69 -0.72 -10.50
N VAL A 157 33.20 -1.91 -10.22
CA VAL A 157 34.53 -2.38 -10.63
C VAL A 157 34.37 -3.76 -11.23
N ILE A 158 34.52 -3.89 -12.54
CA ILE A 158 34.38 -5.17 -13.25
C ILE A 158 35.70 -5.50 -13.96
N GLU A 159 36.15 -6.74 -13.86
CA GLU A 159 37.40 -7.24 -14.41
C GLU A 159 37.15 -8.50 -15.25
N LYS A 160 37.86 -8.60 -16.38
CA LYS A 160 37.86 -9.80 -17.21
C LYS A 160 38.53 -10.98 -16.49
N SER A 161 37.92 -12.16 -16.62
CA SER A 161 38.45 -13.40 -16.04
C SER A 161 38.94 -14.40 -17.08
N ASP A 162 38.85 -14.08 -18.38
CA ASP A 162 39.18 -14.98 -19.49
C ASP A 162 40.42 -14.57 -20.31
N GLY A 163 41.01 -13.41 -20.05
CA GLY A 163 42.16 -12.93 -20.80
C GLY A 163 41.85 -12.47 -22.23
N SER A 164 40.57 -12.34 -22.61
CA SER A 164 40.19 -12.05 -24.00
C SER A 164 40.36 -10.56 -24.35
N SER A 165 40.64 -10.26 -25.62
CA SER A 165 40.68 -8.89 -26.14
C SER A 165 39.31 -8.35 -26.55
N ASN A 166 38.22 -9.07 -26.26
CA ASN A 166 36.87 -8.57 -26.49
C ASN A 166 36.61 -7.31 -25.65
N GLU A 167 35.74 -6.44 -26.13
CA GLU A 167 35.37 -5.24 -25.37
C GLU A 167 34.48 -5.62 -24.18
N LEU A 168 34.94 -5.29 -22.98
CA LEU A 168 34.13 -5.27 -21.76
C LEU A 168 33.59 -3.85 -21.60
N LYS A 169 32.28 -3.67 -21.67
CA LYS A 169 31.59 -2.41 -21.40
C LYS A 169 30.71 -2.57 -20.15
N ILE A 170 30.66 -1.54 -19.31
CA ILE A 170 29.72 -1.47 -18.20
C ILE A 170 28.92 -0.18 -18.26
N GLU A 171 27.65 -0.25 -17.91
CA GLU A 171 26.71 0.86 -17.86
C GLU A 171 26.05 0.89 -16.47
N LEU A 172 25.93 2.08 -15.90
CA LEU A 172 25.08 2.35 -14.75
C LEU A 172 23.79 2.98 -15.26
N LEU A 173 22.67 2.32 -15.01
CA LEU A 173 21.35 2.83 -15.33
C LEU A 173 20.71 3.44 -14.09
N LYS A 174 20.01 4.56 -14.25
CA LYS A 174 19.11 5.16 -13.26
C LYS A 174 17.71 5.26 -13.85
N ASN A 175 16.74 4.58 -13.24
CA ASN A 175 15.37 4.52 -13.75
C ASN A 175 15.32 4.12 -15.24
N GLY A 176 16.12 3.12 -15.63
CA GLY A 176 16.22 2.64 -17.01
C GLY A 176 17.04 3.50 -17.99
N ASN A 177 17.59 4.64 -17.56
CA ASN A 177 18.41 5.51 -18.41
C ASN A 177 19.89 5.36 -18.05
N VAL A 178 20.78 5.23 -19.04
CA VAL A 178 22.24 5.21 -18.79
C VAL A 178 22.68 6.57 -18.25
N VAL A 179 23.25 6.58 -17.04
CA VAL A 179 23.79 7.78 -16.37
C VAL A 179 25.32 7.79 -16.30
N ALA A 180 25.96 6.64 -16.45
CA ALA A 180 27.41 6.52 -16.61
C ALA A 180 27.75 5.24 -17.38
N GLU A 181 28.85 5.26 -18.13
CA GLU A 181 29.35 4.09 -18.85
C GLU A 181 30.89 4.17 -18.96
N ASN A 182 31.53 3.02 -19.12
CA ASN A 182 32.96 2.90 -19.37
C ASN A 182 33.27 1.56 -20.04
N SER A 183 34.40 1.44 -20.75
CA SER A 183 34.79 0.19 -21.42
C SER A 183 36.30 -0.05 -21.49
N THR A 184 36.70 -1.30 -21.79
CA THR A 184 38.09 -1.67 -22.06
C THR A 184 38.19 -2.86 -23.01
N THR A 185 39.21 -2.83 -23.89
CA THR A 185 39.61 -3.95 -24.76
C THR A 185 40.91 -4.62 -24.30
N SER A 186 41.52 -4.15 -23.20
CA SER A 186 42.70 -4.79 -22.64
C SER A 186 42.37 -6.22 -22.21
N SER A 187 43.25 -7.17 -22.51
CA SER A 187 43.07 -8.60 -22.21
C SER A 187 42.93 -8.90 -20.72
N THR A 188 43.58 -8.08 -19.88
CA THR A 188 43.47 -8.12 -18.41
C THR A 188 42.90 -6.81 -17.89
N GLY A 189 41.98 -6.22 -18.64
CA GLY A 189 41.39 -4.92 -18.34
C GLY A 189 40.37 -4.97 -17.21
N SER A 190 40.45 -3.99 -16.32
CA SER A 190 39.41 -3.65 -15.35
C SER A 190 38.75 -2.33 -15.77
N VAL A 191 37.43 -2.25 -15.57
CA VAL A 191 36.63 -1.05 -15.84
C VAL A 191 36.02 -0.58 -14.53
N VAL A 192 36.12 0.73 -14.28
CA VAL A 192 35.64 1.36 -13.05
C VAL A 192 34.68 2.49 -13.38
N ILE A 193 33.55 2.52 -12.68
CA ILE A 193 32.64 3.67 -12.60
C ILE A 193 32.55 4.10 -11.13
N ASN A 194 32.80 5.38 -10.88
CA ASN A 194 32.52 6.05 -9.61
C ASN A 194 31.53 7.17 -9.88
N TYR A 195 30.25 6.92 -9.59
CA TYR A 195 29.17 7.86 -9.83
C TYR A 195 28.80 8.58 -8.53
N ASN A 196 28.78 9.92 -8.59
CA ASN A 196 28.26 10.76 -7.52
C ASN A 196 26.97 11.43 -8.02
N TYR A 197 25.93 11.45 -7.18
CA TYR A 197 24.66 12.14 -7.44
C TYR A 197 24.85 13.65 -7.61
#